data_AF-A0A6J3M8B4-F1
#
_entry.id   AF-A0A6J3M8B4-F1
#
_cell.length_a   1.000
_cell.length_b   1.000
_cell.length_c   1.000
_cell.angle_alpha   90.00
_cell.angle_beta   90.00
_cell.angle_gamma   90.00
#
_symmetry.space_group_name_H-M   'P 1'
#
loop_
_entity.id
_entity.type
_entity.pdbx_description
1 polymer ?
#
loop_
_entity_poly.entity_id
_entity_poly.type
_entity_poly.pdbx_seq_one_letter_code
_entity_poly.pdbx_strand_id
1 'polypeptide(L)'
;MCFYDNFKYACQDWKWGNFREQCTKEYRTGETCGMKMVYNTILLDGICPWCEKIEKKLRRREKAQNDIARWSAEPNRLKASIEKAYNEIAELNREIQNLQLEKERRYQNIGNPRRT
;
A
#
# COMPACT_ATOMS: atom_id res chain seq x y z
N MET A 1 -18.90 -15.24 -16.32
CA MET A 1 -18.12 -14.74 -15.19
C MET A 1 -16.90 -15.63 -14.99
N CYS A 2 -15.70 -15.11 -15.21
CA CYS A 2 -14.48 -15.88 -15.04
C CYS A 2 -14.04 -15.90 -13.58
N PHE A 3 -13.54 -17.03 -13.09
CA PHE A 3 -13.13 -17.20 -11.70
C PHE A 3 -11.62 -17.06 -11.55
N TYR A 4 -11.20 -16.33 -10.53
CA TYR A 4 -9.82 -16.02 -10.19
C TYR A 4 -9.58 -16.24 -8.71
N ASP A 5 -8.35 -16.55 -8.33
CA ASP A 5 -7.95 -16.47 -6.92
C ASP A 5 -8.00 -15.01 -6.44
N ASN A 6 -8.22 -14.85 -5.14
CA ASN A 6 -8.09 -13.59 -4.43
C ASN A 6 -6.90 -13.71 -3.48
N PHE A 7 -5.86 -12.91 -3.69
CA PHE A 7 -4.72 -12.89 -2.79
C PHE A 7 -4.93 -11.80 -1.74
N LYS A 8 -4.97 -12.17 -0.47
CA LYS A 8 -5.26 -11.26 0.64
C LYS A 8 -4.03 -11.14 1.55
N TYR A 9 -3.54 -9.94 1.74
CA TYR A 9 -2.43 -9.61 2.63
C TYR A 9 -2.91 -9.56 4.10
N ALA A 10 -1.97 -9.67 5.05
CA ALA A 10 -2.26 -9.58 6.48
C ALA A 10 -2.96 -8.27 6.89
N CYS A 11 -2.65 -7.16 6.21
CA CYS A 11 -3.29 -5.86 6.42
C CYS A 11 -4.69 -5.74 5.78
N GLN A 12 -5.28 -6.88 5.38
CA GLN A 12 -6.58 -7.05 4.72
C GLN A 12 -6.70 -6.43 3.32
N ASP A 13 -5.63 -5.82 2.83
CA ASP A 13 -5.51 -5.45 1.42
C ASP A 13 -5.54 -6.71 0.53
N TRP A 14 -5.90 -6.59 -0.73
CA TRP A 14 -6.01 -7.73 -1.64
C TRP A 14 -5.70 -7.37 -3.10
N LYS A 15 -5.36 -8.38 -3.90
CA LYS A 15 -5.21 -8.27 -5.36
C LYS A 15 -5.79 -9.48 -6.07
N TRP A 16 -6.10 -9.34 -7.36
CA TRP A 16 -6.48 -10.50 -8.18
C TRP A 16 -5.29 -11.45 -8.32
N GLY A 17 -5.54 -12.73 -8.06
CA GLY A 17 -4.59 -13.81 -8.23
C GLY A 17 -4.75 -14.50 -9.58
N ASN A 18 -4.36 -15.77 -9.61
CA ASN A 18 -4.34 -16.57 -10.84
C ASN A 18 -5.76 -16.85 -11.36
N PHE A 19 -5.89 -16.95 -12.67
CA PHE A 19 -7.10 -17.45 -13.31
C PHE A 19 -7.32 -18.93 -12.96
N ARG A 20 -8.56 -19.30 -12.67
CA ARG A 20 -8.93 -20.66 -12.26
C ARG A 20 -9.84 -21.32 -13.27
N GLU A 21 -10.94 -20.65 -13.60
CA GLU A 21 -12.00 -21.27 -14.38
C GLU A 21 -12.66 -20.25 -15.31
N GLN A 22 -12.87 -20.67 -16.56
CA GLN A 22 -13.66 -19.92 -17.54
C GLN A 22 -15.15 -20.19 -17.28
N CYS A 23 -16.02 -19.18 -17.39
CA CYS A 23 -17.45 -19.49 -17.30
C CYS A 23 -17.94 -20.29 -18.49
N THR A 24 -18.94 -21.12 -18.22
CA THR A 24 -19.74 -21.86 -19.21
C THR A 24 -20.45 -20.99 -20.25
N LYS A 25 -20.60 -19.68 -20.00
CA LYS A 25 -21.20 -18.72 -20.95
C LYS A 25 -20.22 -18.14 -21.96
N GLU A 26 -18.91 -18.24 -21.71
CA GLU A 26 -17.89 -17.75 -22.64
C GLU A 26 -17.39 -18.95 -23.44
N TYR A 27 -17.75 -19.01 -24.72
CA TYR A 27 -17.46 -20.17 -25.56
C TYR A 27 -16.07 -20.07 -26.21
N ARG A 28 -15.48 -18.87 -26.26
CA ARG A 28 -14.21 -18.64 -26.94
C ARG A 28 -13.04 -18.96 -26.03
N THR A 29 -12.27 -19.96 -26.40
CA THR A 29 -11.02 -20.29 -25.74
C THR A 29 -10.06 -19.09 -25.82
N GLY A 30 -9.65 -18.56 -24.66
CA GLY A 30 -8.69 -17.46 -24.56
C GLY A 30 -9.30 -16.06 -24.36
N GLU A 31 -10.62 -15.88 -24.49
CA GLU A 31 -11.29 -14.64 -24.12
C GLU A 31 -11.90 -14.77 -22.71
N THR A 32 -11.82 -13.69 -21.91
CA THR A 32 -12.48 -13.62 -20.61
C THR A 32 -13.66 -12.68 -20.70
N CYS A 33 -14.77 -13.02 -20.05
CA CYS A 33 -16.01 -12.25 -20.13
C CYS A 33 -15.96 -10.87 -19.40
N GLY A 34 -14.77 -10.35 -19.08
CA GLY A 34 -14.51 -9.08 -18.38
C GLY A 34 -14.84 -9.07 -16.88
N MET A 35 -15.88 -9.82 -16.47
CA MET A 35 -16.31 -9.95 -15.09
C MET A 35 -15.51 -11.02 -14.34
N LYS A 36 -14.83 -10.61 -13.26
CA LYS A 36 -14.02 -11.47 -12.38
C LYS A 36 -14.78 -11.84 -11.11
N MET A 37 -14.78 -13.12 -10.78
CA MET A 37 -15.34 -13.67 -9.54
C MET A 37 -14.23 -14.32 -8.72
N VAL A 38 -14.43 -14.36 -7.40
CA VAL A 38 -13.50 -15.05 -6.50
C VAL A 38 -13.77 -16.56 -6.55
N TYR A 39 -12.73 -17.34 -6.84
CA TYR A 39 -12.72 -18.80 -6.72
C TYR A 39 -12.33 -19.23 -5.31
N ASN A 40 -11.16 -18.77 -4.86
CA ASN A 40 -10.59 -19.05 -3.55
C ASN A 40 -9.84 -17.81 -3.03
N THR A 41 -9.79 -17.62 -1.71
CA THR A 41 -8.97 -16.60 -1.07
C THR A 41 -7.71 -17.23 -0.48
N ILE A 42 -6.55 -16.83 -0.98
CA ILE A 42 -5.24 -17.27 -0.49
C ILE A 42 -4.65 -16.14 0.34
N LEU A 43 -4.27 -16.46 1.58
CA LEU A 43 -3.59 -15.53 2.47
C LEU A 43 -2.12 -15.43 2.08
N LEU A 44 -1.62 -14.20 1.99
CA LEU A 44 -0.20 -13.91 1.76
C LEU A 44 0.46 -13.51 3.07
N ASP A 45 1.63 -14.10 3.35
CA ASP A 45 2.43 -13.81 4.54
C ASP A 45 3.07 -12.40 4.50
N GLY A 46 3.13 -11.77 3.33
CA GLY A 46 3.76 -10.47 3.13
C GLY A 46 2.89 -9.27 3.51
N ILE A 47 3.56 -8.13 3.74
CA ILE A 47 2.89 -6.83 3.79
C ILE A 47 2.51 -6.37 2.39
N CYS A 48 1.40 -5.63 2.26
CA CYS A 48 1.03 -5.12 0.94
C CYS A 48 1.97 -3.98 0.49
N PRO A 49 2.09 -3.71 -0.82
CA PRO A 49 2.96 -2.66 -1.34
C PRO A 49 2.69 -1.26 -0.77
N TRP A 50 1.44 -0.97 -0.39
CA TRP A 50 1.09 0.30 0.28
C TRP A 50 1.65 0.37 1.69
N CYS A 51 1.52 -0.70 2.47
CA CYS A 51 2.09 -0.77 3.81
C CYS A 51 3.61 -0.68 3.75
N GLU A 52 4.25 -1.33 2.77
CA GLU A 52 5.69 -1.22 2.57
C GLU A 52 6.14 0.23 2.28
N LYS A 53 5.40 0.97 1.43
CA LYS A 53 5.66 2.39 1.17
C LYS A 53 5.48 3.25 2.43
N ILE A 54 4.41 3.01 3.19
CA ILE A 54 4.15 3.73 4.44
C ILE A 54 5.26 3.46 5.46
N GLU A 55 5.66 2.20 5.63
CA GLU A 55 6.70 1.79 6.57
C GLU A 55 8.06 2.44 6.24
N LYS A 56 8.43 2.48 4.96
CA LYS A 56 9.65 3.18 4.52
C LYS A 56 9.62 4.66 4.91
N LYS A 57 8.48 5.34 4.79
CA LYS A 57 8.34 6.75 5.20
C LYS A 57 8.32 6.92 6.72
N LEU A 58 7.68 6.00 7.46
CA LEU A 58 7.69 6.00 8.92
C LEU A 58 9.12 5.87 9.47
N ARG A 59 9.93 4.95 8.92
CA ARG A 59 11.35 4.81 9.30
C ARG A 59 12.17 6.06 9.00
N ARG A 60 11.93 6.73 7.87
CA ARG A 60 12.58 8.03 7.55
C ARG A 60 12.17 9.12 8.53
N ARG A 61 10.89 9.18 8.90
CA ARG A 61 10.37 10.13 9.88
C ARG A 61 11.00 9.91 11.26
N GLU A 62 11.06 8.66 11.71
CA GLU A 62 11.69 8.28 12.97
C GLU A 62 13.18 8.66 12.99
N LYS A 63 13.90 8.43 11.88
CA LYS A 63 15.29 8.87 11.75
C LYS A 63 15.41 10.39 11.91
N ALA A 64 14.58 11.18 11.21
CA ALA A 64 14.59 12.63 11.32
C ALA A 64 14.25 13.12 12.74
N GLN A 65 13.32 12.45 13.44
CA GLN A 65 13.02 12.72 14.85
C GLN A 65 14.22 12.46 15.75
N ASN A 66 14.92 11.34 15.56
CA ASN A 66 16.13 11.01 16.30
C ASN A 66 17.27 11.99 16.01
N ASP A 67 17.41 12.45 14.77
CA ASP A 67 18.39 13.47 14.39
C ASP A 67 18.13 14.80 15.11
N ILE A 68 16.86 15.25 15.17
CA ILE A 68 16.46 16.44 15.94
C ILE A 68 16.78 16.27 17.42
N ALA A 69 16.41 15.12 18.02
CA ALA A 69 16.66 14.84 19.43
C ALA A 69 18.15 14.84 19.78
N ARG A 70 19.01 14.40 18.86
CA ARG A 70 20.46 14.45 19.02
C ARG A 70 21.01 15.87 18.88
N TRP A 71 20.55 16.63 17.90
CA TRP A 71 21.07 17.97 17.61
C TRP A 71 20.56 19.04 18.57
N SER A 72 19.41 18.81 19.23
CA SER A 72 18.86 19.72 20.23
C SER A 72 19.74 19.89 21.47
N ALA A 73 20.69 18.97 21.70
CA ALA A 73 21.71 19.10 22.74
C ALA A 73 22.77 20.18 22.44
N GLU A 74 23.00 20.51 21.15
CA GLU A 74 23.96 21.54 20.71
C GLU A 74 23.28 22.55 19.74
N PRO A 75 22.25 23.27 20.20
CA PRO A 75 21.35 23.99 19.30
C PRO A 75 22.05 25.11 18.52
N ASN A 76 23.07 25.75 19.08
CA ASN A 76 23.73 26.89 18.45
C ASN A 76 24.55 26.53 17.20
N ARG A 77 24.96 25.27 17.03
CA ARG A 77 25.77 24.85 15.87
C ARG A 77 24.92 24.26 14.74
N LEU A 78 23.74 23.74 15.05
CA LEU A 78 22.94 22.90 14.13
C LEU A 78 21.52 23.42 13.88
N LYS A 79 21.22 24.68 14.21
CA LYS A 79 19.90 25.31 13.99
C LYS A 79 19.32 25.06 12.59
N ALA A 80 20.09 25.30 11.53
CA ALA A 80 19.62 25.10 10.16
C ALA A 80 19.32 23.63 9.83
N SER A 81 20.12 22.70 10.37
CA SER A 81 19.89 21.26 10.20
C SER A 81 18.63 20.79 10.94
N ILE A 82 18.41 21.31 12.15
CA ILE A 82 17.20 21.05 12.94
C ILE A 82 15.96 21.56 12.21
N GLU A 83 15.98 22.79 11.70
CA GLU A 83 14.87 23.37 10.92
C GLU A 83 14.55 22.53 9.67
N LYS A 84 15.59 22.11 8.93
CA LYS A 84 15.42 21.23 7.77
C LYS A 84 14.77 19.89 8.16
N ALA A 85 15.19 19.28 9.27
CA ALA A 85 14.61 18.02 9.75
C ALA A 85 13.15 18.18 10.17
N TYR A 86 12.76 19.32 10.77
CA TYR A 86 11.34 19.61 11.05
C TYR A 86 10.50 19.70 9.78
N ASN A 87 11.03 20.38 8.75
CA ASN A 87 10.36 20.46 7.45
C ASN A 87 10.22 19.08 6.80
N GLU A 88 11.26 18.24 6.86
CA GLU A 88 11.23 16.87 6.36
C GLU A 88 10.16 16.03 7.09
N ILE A 89 10.05 16.13 8.41
CA ILE A 89 9.01 15.44 9.18
C ILE A 89 7.61 15.90 8.77
N ALA A 90 7.42 17.21 8.58
CA ALA A 90 6.13 17.76 8.17
C ALA A 90 5.71 17.24 6.78
N GLU A 91 6.65 17.18 5.84
CA GLU A 91 6.42 16.61 4.51
C GLU A 91 6.11 15.11 4.58
N LEU A 92 6.93 14.33 5.29
CA LEU A 92 6.72 12.89 5.47
C LEU A 92 5.36 12.57 6.10
N ASN A 93 4.91 13.36 7.08
CA ASN A 93 3.60 13.19 7.70
C ASN A 93 2.45 13.40 6.70
N ARG A 94 2.54 14.45 5.85
CA ARG A 94 1.55 14.68 4.79
C ARG A 94 1.52 13.54 3.78
N GLU A 95 2.69 13.06 3.35
CA GLU A 95 2.78 11.94 2.43
C GLU A 95 2.24 10.64 3.02
N ILE A 96 2.55 10.34 4.28
CA ILE A 96 2.03 9.15 4.99
C ILE A 96 0.50 9.21 5.05
N GLN A 97 -0.06 10.36 5.44
CA GLN A 97 -1.51 10.55 5.51
C GLN A 97 -2.15 10.34 4.12
N ASN A 98 -1.56 10.91 3.07
CA ASN A 98 -2.06 10.73 1.71
C ASN A 98 -2.04 9.26 1.27
N LEU A 99 -0.95 8.53 1.56
CA LEU A 99 -0.84 7.10 1.27
C LEU A 99 -1.89 6.27 2.03
N GLN A 100 -2.17 6.62 3.29
CA GLN A 100 -3.20 5.96 4.09
C GLN A 100 -4.60 6.18 3.50
N LEU A 101 -4.92 7.43 3.14
CA LEU A 101 -6.21 7.78 2.51
C LEU A 101 -6.38 7.13 1.14
N GLU A 102 -5.32 7.01 0.34
CA GLU A 102 -5.40 6.30 -0.94
C GLU A 102 -5.59 4.79 -0.74
N LYS A 103 -4.87 4.20 0.23
CA LYS A 103 -5.04 2.78 0.60
C LYS A 103 -6.48 2.50 1.02
N GLU A 104 -7.07 3.34 1.86
CA GLU A 104 -8.45 3.19 2.32
C GLU A 104 -9.48 3.33 1.18
N ARG A 105 -9.33 4.37 0.34
CA ARG A 105 -10.18 4.55 -0.86
C ARG A 105 -10.13 3.35 -1.79
N ARG A 106 -8.96 2.73 -1.98
CA ARG A 106 -8.82 1.51 -2.77
C ARG A 106 -9.47 0.31 -2.11
N TYR A 107 -9.39 0.21 -0.78
CA TYR A 107 -10.06 -0.85 -0.04
C TYR A 107 -11.58 -0.79 -0.19
N GLN A 108 -12.19 0.39 -0.14
CA GLN A 108 -13.63 0.56 -0.33
C GLN A 108 -14.13 0.13 -1.72
N ASN A 109 -13.27 0.20 -2.75
CA ASN A 109 -13.57 -0.26 -4.11
C ASN A 109 -13.42 -1.78 -4.28
N ILE A 110 -14.04 -2.56 -3.38
CA ILE A 110 -14.08 -4.02 -3.49
C ILE A 110 -14.81 -4.40 -4.78
N GLY A 111 -14.19 -5.24 -5.61
CA GLY A 111 -14.75 -5.68 -6.90
C GLY A 111 -14.22 -4.97 -8.14
N ASN A 112 -13.27 -4.03 -8.02
CA ASN A 112 -12.64 -3.44 -9.20
C ASN A 112 -11.84 -4.50 -10.00
N PRO A 113 -12.21 -4.83 -11.25
CA PRO A 113 -11.55 -5.88 -12.03
C PRO A 113 -10.12 -5.50 -12.48
N ARG A 114 -9.77 -4.20 -12.42
CA ARG A 114 -8.47 -3.65 -12.80
C ARG A 114 -7.46 -3.62 -11.65
N ARG A 115 -7.78 -4.17 -10.48
CA ARG A 115 -6.85 -4.24 -9.34
C ARG A 115 -5.80 -5.33 -9.55
N THR A 116 -4.70 -4.96 -10.17
CA THR A 116 -3.50 -5.80 -10.35
C THR A 116 -2.57 -5.70 -9.15
#